data_AF-A0A1M6Y4W8-F1
#
_entry.id   AF-A0A1M6Y4W8-F1
#
_cell.length_a   1.000
_cell.length_b   1.000
_cell.length_c   1.000
_cell.angle_alpha   90.00
_cell.angle_beta   90.00
_cell.angle_gamma   90.00
#
_symmetry.space_group_name_H-M   'P 1'
#
loop_
_entity.id
_entity.type
_entity.pdbx_description
1 polymer ?
#
loop_
_entity_poly.entity_id
_entity_poly.type
_entity_poly.pdbx_seq_one_letter_code
_entity_poly.pdbx_strand_id
1 'polypeptide(L)' 'MARQLSMTTRRELTEAVGERYRRSDRNEKREILDEFVQVTGYHRKHAIRVLCREPQPPSARPGPQRRYDDE' A
#
# COMPACT_ATOMS: atom_id res chain seq x y z
N MET A 1 -12.72 19.84 -1.09
CA MET A 1 -13.42 18.97 -0.11
C MET A 1 -12.80 17.58 -0.18
N ALA A 2 -12.02 17.18 0.82
CA ALA A 2 -11.45 15.84 0.84
C ALA A 2 -12.57 14.84 1.12
N ARG A 3 -12.87 13.95 0.16
CA ARG A 3 -13.74 12.80 0.42
C ARG A 3 -13.05 11.96 1.50
N GLN A 4 -13.61 11.94 2.70
CA GLN A 4 -13.14 11.08 3.77
C GLN A 4 -13.48 9.63 3.39
N LEU A 5 -12.64 8.99 2.58
CA LEU A 5 -12.73 7.56 2.32
C LEU A 5 -12.44 6.84 3.64
N SER A 6 -13.35 5.94 4.04
CA SER A 6 -13.11 5.06 5.19
C SER A 6 -11.82 4.25 4.97
N MET A 7 -11.16 3.81 6.04
CA MET A 7 -9.92 3.03 5.91
C MET A 7 -10.12 1.73 5.11
N THR A 8 -11.32 1.13 5.16
CA THR A 8 -11.70 -0.04 4.35
C THR A 8 -11.77 0.28 2.86
N THR A 9 -12.50 1.33 2.48
CA THR A 9 -12.60 1.76 1.06
C THR A 9 -11.26 2.20 0.49
N ARG A 10 -10.38 2.78 1.32
CA ARG A 10 -9.02 3.17 0.91
C ARG A 10 -8.13 1.96 0.63
N ARG A 11 -8.32 0.86 1.36
CA ARG A 11 -7.60 -0.40 1.14
C ARG A 11 -8.05 -1.09 -0.14
N GLU A 12 -9.35 -1.18 -0.38
CA GLU A 12 -9.92 -1.74 -1.60
C GLU A 12 -9.46 -0.96 -2.85
N LEU A 13 -9.51 0.38 -2.78
CA LEU A 13 -8.99 1.25 -3.83
C LEU A 13 -7.49 0.99 -4.08
N THR A 14 -6.72 0.86 -3.00
CA THR A 14 -5.28 0.60 -3.08
C THR A 14 -4.97 -0.75 -3.72
N GLU A 15 -5.72 -1.81 -3.39
CA GLU A 15 -5.50 -3.14 -3.96
C GLU A 15 -5.81 -3.16 -5.46
N ALA A 16 -6.95 -2.60 -5.87
CA ALA A 16 -7.35 -2.52 -7.28
C ALA A 16 -6.38 -1.66 -8.11
N VAL A 17 -5.99 -0.48 -7.61
CA VAL A 17 -5.04 0.41 -8.29
C VAL A 17 -3.63 -0.17 -8.26
N GLY A 18 -3.24 -0.84 -7.17
CA GLY A 18 -1.94 -1.48 -7.03
C GLY A 18 -1.74 -2.60 -8.04
N GLU A 19 -2.76 -3.43 -8.30
CA GLU A 19 -2.69 -4.45 -9.34
C GLU A 19 -2.50 -3.84 -10.74
N ARG A 20 -3.28 -2.81 -11.08
CA ARG A 20 -3.13 -2.10 -12.36
C ARG A 20 -1.75 -1.46 -12.48
N TYR A 21 -1.30 -0.75 -11.44
CA TYR A 21 0.02 -0.13 -11.40
C TYR A 21 1.15 -1.13 -11.59
N ARG A 22 1.06 -2.35 -11.04
CA ARG A 22 2.07 -3.39 -11.21
C ARG A 22 2.10 -3.95 -12.64
N ARG A 23 0.94 -4.14 -13.26
CA ARG A 23 0.79 -4.68 -14.62
C ARG A 23 1.08 -3.67 -15.74
N SER A 24 1.05 -2.38 -15.42
CA SER A 24 1.21 -1.28 -16.38
C SER A 24 2.66 -0.98 -16.78
N ASP A 25 2.79 -0.35 -17.95
CA ASP A 25 4.06 0.16 -18.47
C ASP A 25 4.51 1.45 -17.78
N ARG A 26 5.74 1.92 -18.08
CA ARG A 26 6.33 3.09 -17.41
C ARG A 26 5.50 4.37 -17.58
N ASN A 27 4.88 4.57 -18.76
CA ASN A 27 4.05 5.74 -19.03
C ASN A 27 2.73 5.67 -18.28
N GLU A 28 2.03 4.53 -18.37
CA GLU A 28 0.77 4.29 -17.67
C GLU A 28 0.94 4.36 -16.14
N LYS A 29 2.05 3.85 -15.61
CA LYS A 29 2.40 3.95 -14.18
C LYS A 29 2.40 5.39 -13.70
N ARG A 30 2.88 6.33 -14.53
CA ARG A 30 2.91 7.75 -14.16
C ARG A 30 1.51 8.32 -14.06
N GLU A 31 0.63 8.01 -15.02
CA GLU A 31 -0.76 8.47 -15.05
C GLU A 31 -1.55 7.89 -13.87
N ILE A 32 -1.45 6.58 -13.64
CA ILE A 32 -2.09 5.89 -12.51
C ILE A 32 -1.63 6.51 -11.17
N LEU A 33 -0.34 6.82 -11.05
CA LEU A 33 0.21 7.43 -9.83
C LEU A 33 -0.30 8.86 -9.62
N ASP A 34 -0.42 9.65 -10.69
CA ASP A 34 -0.92 11.03 -10.62
C ASP A 34 -2.41 11.06 -10.25
N GLU A 35 -3.22 10.16 -10.81
CA GLU A 35 -4.63 10.01 -10.44
C GLU A 35 -4.77 9.55 -8.99
N PHE A 36 -4.00 8.54 -8.58
CA PHE A 36 -4.06 8.01 -7.21
C PHE A 36 -3.69 9.07 -6.17
N VAL A 37 -2.68 9.90 -6.44
CA VAL A 37 -2.29 11.03 -5.58
C VAL A 37 -3.42 12.06 -5.48
N GLN A 38 -4.08 12.40 -6.59
CA GLN A 38 -5.20 13.34 -6.61
C GLN A 38 -6.41 12.83 -5.82
N VAL A 39 -6.74 11.54 -5.95
CA VAL A 39 -7.89 10.93 -5.26
C VAL A 39 -7.63 10.72 -3.78
N THR A 40 -6.43 10.25 -3.41
CA THR A 40 -6.11 9.89 -2.02
C THR A 40 -5.48 11.03 -1.22
N GLY A 41 -4.95 12.07 -1.88
CA GLY A 41 -4.17 13.14 -1.24
C GLY A 41 -2.83 12.67 -0.68
N TYR A 42 -2.36 11.46 -1.02
CA TYR A 42 -1.07 10.95 -0.57
C TYR A 42 0.09 11.65 -1.29
N HIS A 43 1.21 11.79 -0.58
CA HIS A 43 2.44 12.23 -1.24
C HIS A 43 2.92 11.16 -2.24
N ARG A 44 3.45 11.58 -3.39
CA ARG A 44 3.90 10.68 -4.48
C ARG A 44 4.80 9.54 -4.00
N LYS A 45 5.76 9.85 -3.12
CA LYS A 45 6.67 8.85 -2.51
C LYS A 45 5.90 7.79 -1.69
N HIS A 46 4.88 8.22 -0.95
CA HIS A 46 4.05 7.32 -0.16
C HIS A 46 3.13 6.48 -1.07
N ALA A 47 2.55 7.10 -2.12
CA ALA A 47 1.74 6.39 -3.09
C ALA A 47 2.52 5.27 -3.78
N ILE A 48 3.76 5.53 -4.24
CA ILE A 48 4.64 4.49 -4.81
C ILE A 48 4.85 3.36 -3.81
N ARG A 49 5.19 3.67 -2.55
CA ARG A 49 5.40 2.66 -1.51
C ARG A 49 4.17 1.79 -1.29
N VAL A 50 2.99 2.38 -1.35
CA VAL A 50 1.71 1.68 -1.15
C VAL A 50 1.36 0.81 -2.36
N LEU A 51 1.52 1.32 -3.58
CA LEU A 51 1.17 0.59 -4.81
C LEU A 51 2.19 -0.52 -5.16
N CYS A 52 3.47 -0.33 -4.83
CA CYS A 52 4.51 -1.34 -5.01
C CYS A 52 4.45 -2.47 -3.98
N ARG A 53 3.84 -2.25 -2.81
CA ARG A 53 3.75 -3.30 -1.79
C ARG A 53 2.72 -4.32 -2.27
N GLU A 54 3.14 -5.57 -2.45
CA GLU A 54 2.19 -6.67 -2.55
C GLU A 54 1.35 -6.70 -1.26
N PRO A 55 0.06 -7.06 -1.33
CA PRO A 55 -0.78 -7.25 -0.15
C PRO A 55 -0.27 -8.47 0.62
N GLN A 56 0.86 -8.29 1.30
CA GLN A 56 1.42 -9.30 2.16
C GLN A 56 0.53 -9.32 3.41
N PRO A 57 0.06 -10.51 3.84
CA PRO A 57 -0.58 -10.61 5.14
C PRO A 57 0.36 -9.99 6.18
N PRO A 58 -0.16 -9.32 7.22
CA PRO A 58 0.68 -8.80 8.28
C PRO A 58 1.57 -9.95 8.75
N SER A 59 2.87 -9.87 8.49
CA SER A 59 3.79 -10.89 8.95
C SER A 59 3.66 -10.88 10.46
N ALA A 60 3.19 -12.00 11.02
CA ALA A 60 3.23 -12.21 12.44
C ALA A 60 4.70 -12.03 12.82
N ARG A 61 5.01 -10.90 13.46
CA ARG A 61 6.36 -10.67 13.96
C ARG A 61 6.63 -11.86 14.87
N PRO A 62 7.63 -12.71 14.60
CA PRO A 62 8.06 -13.65 15.61
C PRO A 62 8.48 -12.76 16.77
N GLY A 63 7.71 -12.78 17.87
CA GLY A 63 8.17 -12.17 19.10
C GLY A 63 9.57 -12.73 19.42
N PRO A 64 10.41 -11.98 20.14
CA PRO A 64 11.72 -12.48 20.52
C PRO A 64 11.59 -13.88 21.12
N GLN A 65 12.43 -14.81 20.65
CA GLN A 65 12.42 -16.20 21.10
C GLN A 65 12.56 -16.19 22.62
N ARG A 66 11.55 -16.72 23.33
CA ARG A 66 11.60 -16.88 24.79
C ARG A 66 12.73 -17.86 25.12
N ARG A 67 13.89 -17.33 25.47
CA ARG A 67 14.91 -18.03 26.24
C ARG A 67 14.59 -17.74 27.70
N TYR A 68 13.96 -18.71 28.36
CA TYR A 68 14.14 -18.79 29.80
C TYR A 68 15.46 -19.52 29.98
N ASP A 69 16.41 -18.85 30.59
CA ASP A 69 17.75 -19.38 30.85
C ASP A 69 17.68 -20.72 31.58
N ASP A 70 18.69 -21.53 31.25
CA ASP A 70 19.02 -22.85 31.75
C ASP A 70 18.97 -22.99 33.29
N GLU A 71 18.26 -24.02 33.76
CA GLU A 71 18.55 -24.75 35.00
C GLU A 71 18.39 -26.26 34.76
#